data_AF-A0A5C7J7T7-F1
#
_entry.id   AF-A0A5C7J7T7-F1
#
_cell.length_a   1.000
_cell.length_b   1.000
_cell.length_c   1.000
_cell.angle_alpha   90.00
_cell.angle_beta   90.00
_cell.angle_gamma   90.00
#
_symmetry.space_group_name_H-M   'P 1'
#
loop_
_entity.id
_entity.type
_entity.pdbx_description
1 polymer ?
#
loop_
_entity_poly.entity_id
_entity_poly.type
_entity_poly.pdbx_seq_one_letter_code
_entity_poly.pdbx_strand_id
1 'polypeptide(L)' 'MAMEKGMTLMELNTFSETDGGRVDAILDQRQKKLGQEKDNFIIDARLAWHFIPQSFKVYLTVDDFV' A
#
# COMPACT_ATOMS: atom_id res chain seq x y z
N MET A 1 -7.16 -8.26 1.32
CA MET A 1 -6.96 -8.27 2.80
C MET A 1 -8.28 -8.16 3.56
N ALA A 2 -9.11 -7.12 3.41
CA ALA A 2 -10.38 -7.01 4.13
C ALA A 2 -11.31 -8.22 3.87
N MET A 3 -11.54 -8.54 2.59
CA MET A 3 -12.29 -9.74 2.19
C MET A 3 -11.67 -11.06 2.69
N GLU A 4 -10.33 -11.17 2.71
CA GLU A 4 -9.63 -12.36 3.23
C GLU A 4 -9.87 -12.56 4.73
N LYS A 5 -10.15 -11.49 5.46
CA LYS A 5 -10.46 -11.49 6.88
C LYS A 5 -11.97 -11.49 7.17
N GLY A 6 -12.81 -11.61 6.14
CA GLY A 6 -14.27 -11.61 6.29
C GLY A 6 -14.85 -10.29 6.82
N MET A 7 -14.14 -9.17 6.63
CA MET A 7 -14.53 -7.85 7.14
C MET A 7 -14.63 -6.83 6.00
N THR A 8 -15.38 -5.76 6.26
CA THR A 8 -15.45 -4.59 5.38
C THR A 8 -14.15 -3.78 5.40
N LEU A 9 -13.97 -2.91 4.42
CA LEU A 9 -12.81 -2.02 4.36
C LEU A 9 -12.77 -1.06 5.57
N MET A 10 -13.94 -0.58 6.00
CA MET A 10 -14.06 0.32 7.14
C MET A 10 -13.65 -0.36 8.45
N GLU A 11 -14.12 -1.59 8.69
CA GLU A 11 -13.73 -2.38 9.86
C GLU A 11 -12.24 -2.69 9.87
N LEU A 12 -11.65 -2.99 8.71
CA LEU A 12 -10.20 -3.19 8.61
C LEU A 12 -9.44 -1.91 8.97
N ASN A 13 -9.92 -0.74 8.52
CA ASN A 13 -9.31 0.54 8.81
C ASN A 13 -9.35 0.83 10.33
N THR A 14 -10.52 0.71 10.95
CA THR A 14 -10.65 0.88 12.41
C THR A 14 -9.82 -0.15 13.19
N PHE A 15 -9.75 -1.39 12.72
CA PHE A 15 -8.90 -2.41 13.34
C PHE A 15 -7.41 -2.01 13.28
N SER A 16 -6.94 -1.51 12.13
CA SER A 16 -5.53 -1.13 11.95
C SER A 16 -5.06 -0.03 12.91
N GLU A 17 -5.97 0.84 13.39
CA GLU A 17 -5.66 1.88 14.38
C GLU A 17 -5.25 1.30 15.75
N THR A 18 -5.67 0.08 16.05
CA THR A 18 -5.45 -0.56 17.38
C THR A 18 -4.57 -1.80 17.32
N ASP A 19 -4.20 -2.27 16.13
CA ASP A 19 -3.52 -3.57 15.96
C ASP A 19 -2.01 -3.55 16.25
N GLY A 20 -1.44 -2.36 16.50
CA GLY A 20 -0.01 -2.15 16.76
C GLY A 20 0.87 -2.13 15.50
N GLY A 21 0.32 -1.75 14.34
CA GLY A 21 1.05 -1.68 13.06
C GLY A 21 1.18 -3.03 12.34
N ARG A 22 0.40 -4.04 12.73
CA ARG A 22 0.46 -5.38 12.11
C ARG A 22 -0.10 -5.36 10.69
N VAL A 23 -1.21 -4.67 10.47
CA VAL A 23 -1.80 -4.53 9.13
C VAL A 23 -0.80 -3.84 8.21
N ASP A 24 -0.18 -2.74 8.65
CA ASP A 24 0.84 -2.02 7.87
C ASP A 24 2.03 -2.93 7.53
N ALA A 25 2.59 -3.65 8.51
CA ALA A 25 3.70 -4.58 8.27
C ALA A 25 3.38 -5.67 7.23
N ILE A 26 2.15 -6.19 7.24
CA ILE A 26 1.69 -7.16 6.24
C ILE A 26 1.59 -6.51 4.86
N LEU A 27 1.05 -5.30 4.76
CA LEU A 27 0.93 -4.57 3.50
C LEU A 27 2.29 -4.20 2.92
N ASP A 28 3.23 -3.77 3.75
CA ASP A 28 4.61 -3.46 3.38
C ASP A 28 5.33 -4.70 2.83
N GLN A 29 5.18 -5.84 3.52
CA GLN A 29 5.76 -7.10 3.06
C GLN A 29 5.15 -7.55 1.73
N ARG A 30 3.83 -7.37 1.53
CA ARG A 30 3.16 -7.67 0.26
C ARG A 30 3.67 -6.79 -0.87
N GLN A 31 3.84 -5.48 -0.64
CA GLN A 31 4.38 -4.55 -1.65
C GLN A 31 5.82 -4.90 -2.03
N LYS A 32 6.68 -5.19 -1.05
CA LYS A 32 8.05 -5.62 -1.30
C LYS A 32 8.10 -6.91 -2.12
N LYS A 33 7.28 -7.90 -1.76
CA LYS A 33 7.19 -9.17 -2.49
C LYS A 33 6.70 -8.96 -3.92
N LEU A 34 5.70 -8.10 -4.12
CA LEU A 34 5.20 -7.75 -5.45
C LEU A 34 6.32 -7.18 -6.34
N GLY A 35 7.11 -6.24 -5.82
CA GLY A 35 8.24 -5.65 -6.54
C GLY A 35 9.44 -6.57 -6.76
N GLN A 36 9.51 -7.71 -6.07
CA GLN A 36 10.54 -8.73 -6.26
C GLN A 36 10.13 -9.81 -7.26
N GLU A 37 8.85 -10.17 -7.28
CA GLU A 37 8.36 -11.35 -8.00
C GLU A 37 7.64 -11.01 -9.31
N LYS A 38 7.17 -9.78 -9.47
CA LYS A 38 6.41 -9.36 -10.64
C LYS A 38 7.05 -8.17 -11.32
N ASP A 39 6.75 -8.04 -12.60
CA ASP A 39 7.11 -6.91 -13.44
C ASP A 39 5.87 -6.48 -14.25
N ASN A 40 5.95 -5.36 -14.97
CA ASN A 40 4.89 -4.80 -15.82
C ASN A 40 3.57 -4.51 -15.07
N PHE A 41 3.65 -3.82 -13.93
CA PHE A 41 2.49 -3.36 -13.17
C PHE A 41 2.60 -1.90 -12.76
N ILE A 42 1.46 -1.29 -12.45
CA ILE A 42 1.36 0.04 -11.86
C ILE A 42 0.89 -0.14 -10.42
N ILE A 43 1.53 0.56 -9.49
CA ILE A 43 1.12 0.60 -8.09
C ILE A 43 1.02 2.06 -7.64
N ASP A 44 -0.06 2.36 -6.92
CA ASP A 44 -0.25 3.62 -6.21
C ASP A 44 -0.25 3.34 -4.71
N ALA A 45 0.74 3.88 -4.00
CA ALA A 45 0.79 3.87 -2.56
C ALA A 45 1.79 4.91 -2.04
N ARG A 46 1.50 5.51 -0.87
CA ARG A 46 2.32 6.56 -0.24
C ARG A 46 3.81 6.19 -0.11
N LEU A 47 4.11 4.93 0.19
CA LEU A 47 5.48 4.42 0.44
C LEU A 47 5.90 3.30 -0.54
N ALA A 48 5.14 3.01 -1.59
CA ALA A 48 5.46 1.93 -2.53
C ALA A 48 6.85 2.10 -3.16
N TRP A 49 7.22 3.34 -3.48
CA TRP A 49 8.53 3.69 -4.04
C TRP A 49 9.72 3.28 -3.15
N HIS A 50 9.51 3.21 -1.83
CA HIS A 50 10.52 2.78 -0.86
C HIS A 50 10.72 1.26 -0.91
N PHE A 51 9.64 0.50 -1.02
CA PHE A 51 9.68 -0.97 -1.03
C PHE A 51 10.05 -1.57 -2.40
N ILE A 52 9.87 -0.80 -3.48
CA ILE A 52 10.16 -1.22 -4.86
C ILE A 52 11.18 -0.24 -5.45
N PRO A 53 12.47 -0.30 -5.05
CA PRO A 53 13.45 0.73 -5.38
C PRO A 53 13.76 0.81 -6.89
N GLN A 54 13.66 -0.32 -7.60
CA GLN A 54 13.91 -0.46 -9.05
C GLN A 54 12.68 -0.09 -9.91
N SER A 55 11.80 0.77 -9.42
CA SER A 55 10.63 1.26 -10.15
C SER A 55 10.89 2.59 -10.85
N PHE A 56 10.17 2.82 -11.96
CA PHE A 56 9.95 4.16 -12.50
C PHE A 56 8.95 4.90 -11.61
N LYS A 57 9.32 6.09 -11.11
CA LYS A 57 8.57 6.81 -10.08
C LYS A 57 7.89 8.02 -10.70
N VAL A 58 6.56 8.10 -10.55
CA VAL A 58 5.76 9.25 -10.98
C VAL A 58 5.20 9.92 -9.73
N TYR A 59 5.50 11.20 -9.56
CA TYR A 59 4.90 12.03 -8.52
C TYR A 59 3.80 12.89 -9.14
N LEU A 60 2.58 12.70 -8.67
CA LEU A 60 1.43 13.50 -9.07
C LEU A 60 1.22 14.58 -8.01
N THR A 61 1.11 15.82 -8.47
CA THR A 61 0.75 16.98 -7.65
C THR A 61 -0.40 17.69 -8.34
N VAL A 62 -1.19 18.43 -7.56
CA VAL A 62 -2.30 19.24 -8.07
C VAL A 62 -1.99 20.69 -7.76
N ASP A 63 -2.27 21.58 -8.71
CA ASP A 63 -2.23 23.01 -8.44
C ASP A 63 -3.42 23.37 -7.55
N ASP A 64 -3.16 24.20 -6.53
CA ASP A 64 -4.22 24.80 -5.73
C ASP A 64 -4.98 25.79 -6.62
N PHE A 65 -6.05 25.35 -7.26
CA PHE A 65 -7.00 26.26 -7.90
C PHE A 65 -7.79 26.97 -6.79
N VAL A 66 -7.44 28.23 -6.54
CA VAL A 66 -8.23 29.22 -5.78
C VAL A 66 -9.51 29.55 -6.53
#